data_AF-A0A7Y3FZF6-F1
#
_entry.id   AF-A0A7Y3FZF6-F1
#
_cell.length_a   1.000
_cell.length_b   1.000
_cell.length_c   1.000
_cell.angle_alpha   90.00
_cell.angle_beta   90.00
_cell.angle_gamma   90.00
#
_symmetry.space_group_name_H-M   'P 1'
#
loop_
_entity.id
_entity.type
_entity.pdbx_description
1 polymer ?
#
loop_
_entity_poly.entity_id
_entity_poly.type
_entity_poly.pdbx_seq_one_letter_code
_entity_poly.pdbx_strand_id
1 'polypeptide(L)'
;MSKTFLKILGLLAISAALASCASGRPSYKASEIADSSADSHSSDYEIGPGDSLQIFVWDHQDLSTGVQVRPDGKISTPLVEDLQAAGRTPTQLARDIEGVLKEYVRTPVVTVIMQGFVGEGAQQIRVVG
;
A
#
# COMPACT_ATOMS: atom_id res chain seq x y z
N MET A 1 18.56 -68.24 -38.24
CA MET A 1 17.59 -67.32 -37.63
C MET A 1 18.09 -66.92 -36.24
N SER A 2 18.38 -65.69 -35.85
CA SER A 2 18.32 -64.39 -36.52
C SER A 2 19.29 -63.47 -35.73
N LYS A 3 20.59 -63.49 -36.09
CA LYS A 3 21.62 -62.60 -35.50
C LYS A 3 21.36 -61.12 -35.82
N THR A 4 20.45 -60.84 -36.76
CA THR A 4 19.96 -59.51 -37.10
C THR A 4 19.01 -58.95 -36.03
N PHE A 5 18.23 -59.80 -35.33
CA PHE A 5 17.34 -59.36 -34.26
C PHE A 5 18.09 -58.81 -33.03
N LEU A 6 19.23 -59.44 -32.68
CA LEU A 6 20.09 -58.98 -31.58
C LEU A 6 20.82 -57.66 -31.92
N LYS A 7 21.12 -57.43 -33.21
CA LYS A 7 21.71 -56.16 -33.68
C LYS A 7 20.71 -55.01 -33.66
N ILE A 8 19.43 -55.27 -33.95
CA ILE A 8 18.35 -54.25 -33.92
C ILE A 8 18.04 -53.84 -32.48
N LEU A 9 18.06 -54.79 -31.53
CA LEU A 9 17.90 -54.48 -30.10
C LEU A 9 19.09 -53.67 -29.55
N GLY A 10 20.31 -53.93 -30.03
CA GLY A 10 21.49 -53.14 -29.69
C GLY A 10 21.47 -51.70 -30.24
N LEU A 11 20.89 -51.49 -31.43
CA LEU A 11 20.80 -50.17 -32.04
C LEU A 11 19.73 -49.27 -31.39
N LEU A 12 18.65 -49.87 -30.86
CA LEU A 12 17.57 -49.15 -30.17
C LEU A 12 17.97 -48.69 -28.75
N ALA A 13 18.93 -49.38 -28.13
CA ALA A 13 19.44 -49.01 -26.80
C ALA A 13 20.41 -47.81 -26.84
N ILE A 14 21.05 -47.54 -27.97
CA ILE A 14 22.02 -46.43 -28.12
C ILE A 14 21.31 -45.09 -28.36
N SER A 15 20.13 -45.07 -29.00
CA SER A 15 19.36 -43.83 -29.20
C SER A 15 18.72 -43.29 -27.92
N ALA A 16 18.48 -44.15 -26.92
CA ALA A 16 17.92 -43.73 -25.63
C ALA A 16 18.93 -43.01 -24.73
N ALA A 17 20.24 -43.16 -24.97
CA ALA A 17 21.29 -42.58 -24.14
C ALA A 17 21.55 -41.08 -24.43
N LEU A 18 21.15 -40.56 -25.60
CA LEU A 18 21.42 -39.18 -26.00
C LEU A 18 20.36 -38.16 -25.53
N ALA A 19 19.20 -38.62 -25.05
CA ALA A 19 18.12 -37.74 -24.58
C ALA A 19 18.28 -37.26 -23.13
N SER A 20 19.26 -37.79 -22.38
CA SER A 20 19.38 -37.54 -20.94
C SER A 20 20.16 -36.28 -20.56
N CYS A 21 20.77 -35.57 -21.52
CA CYS A 21 21.58 -34.38 -21.22
C CYS A 21 20.78 -33.05 -21.27
N ALA A 22 19.49 -33.08 -21.62
CA ALA A 22 18.68 -31.86 -21.75
C ALA A 22 17.90 -31.46 -20.48
N SER A 23 17.95 -32.25 -19.39
CA SER A 23 17.07 -32.05 -18.22
C SER A 23 17.77 -31.48 -16.98
N GLY A 24 19.05 -31.16 -17.05
CA GLY A 24 19.82 -30.59 -15.95
C GLY A 24 19.87 -29.07 -15.98
N ARG A 25 18.74 -28.37 -15.83
CA ARG A 25 18.80 -26.95 -15.45
C ARG A 25 19.28 -26.90 -14.00
N PRO A 26 20.36 -26.18 -13.67
CA PRO A 26 20.69 -25.97 -12.28
C PRO A 26 19.49 -25.29 -11.64
N SER A 27 18.83 -25.97 -10.71
CA SER A 27 17.91 -25.31 -9.79
C SER A 27 18.81 -24.50 -8.87
N TYR A 28 19.17 -23.30 -9.31
CA TYR A 28 19.61 -22.26 -8.39
C TYR A 28 18.43 -22.08 -7.46
N LYS A 29 18.45 -22.75 -6.29
CA LYS A 29 17.69 -22.24 -5.16
C LYS A 29 18.24 -20.84 -4.99
N ALA A 30 17.49 -19.86 -5.51
CA ALA A 30 17.58 -18.52 -4.99
C ALA A 30 17.51 -18.73 -3.48
N SER A 31 18.64 -18.55 -2.81
CA SER A 31 18.61 -18.28 -1.39
C SER A 31 17.56 -17.21 -1.28
N GLU A 32 16.41 -17.55 -0.71
CA GLU A 32 15.61 -16.59 0.02
C GLU A 32 16.59 -16.05 1.04
N ILE A 33 17.35 -15.03 0.62
CA ILE A 33 17.64 -13.91 1.49
C ILE A 33 16.22 -13.56 1.93
N ALA A 34 15.83 -14.10 3.07
CA ALA A 34 14.73 -13.59 3.83
C ALA A 34 15.16 -12.15 4.09
N ASP A 35 14.83 -11.30 3.14
CA ASP A 35 14.84 -9.87 3.25
C ASP A 35 13.74 -9.57 4.26
N SER A 36 14.10 -9.81 5.52
CA SER A 36 13.36 -9.35 6.69
C SER A 36 13.70 -7.88 6.94
N SER A 37 14.37 -7.21 6.00
CA SER A 37 14.52 -5.76 5.99
C SER A 37 13.32 -5.16 5.28
N ALA A 38 12.38 -4.69 6.09
CA ALA A 38 11.31 -3.81 5.69
C ALA A 38 10.40 -4.41 4.63
N ASP A 39 9.43 -5.16 5.14
CA ASP A 39 8.06 -4.95 4.71
C ASP A 39 7.72 -3.45 4.87
N SER A 40 8.24 -2.60 3.98
CA SER A 40 7.66 -1.30 3.73
C SER A 40 6.39 -1.58 2.93
N HIS A 41 5.39 -2.14 3.61
CA HIS A 41 4.03 -1.73 3.33
C HIS A 41 4.10 -0.21 3.35
N SER A 42 4.11 0.41 2.16
CA SER A 42 3.80 1.81 2.00
C SER A 42 2.33 1.96 2.38
N SER A 43 2.04 1.77 3.66
CA SER A 43 0.75 2.07 4.23
C SER A 43 0.65 3.57 4.12
N ASP A 44 -0.34 4.02 3.36
CA ASP A 44 -0.68 5.43 3.32
C ASP A 44 -0.87 5.91 4.76
N TYR A 45 -0.42 7.14 5.01
CA TYR A 45 -0.59 7.73 6.33
C TYR A 45 -2.08 7.80 6.68
N GLU A 46 -2.42 7.22 7.82
CA GLU A 46 -3.74 7.36 8.42
C GLU A 46 -3.70 8.46 9.47
N ILE A 47 -4.70 9.32 9.41
CA ILE A 47 -4.85 10.43 10.34
C ILE A 47 -5.07 9.88 11.75
N GLY A 48 -4.37 10.46 12.73
CA GLY A 48 -4.48 10.12 14.13
C GLY A 48 -5.06 11.26 14.98
N PRO A 49 -5.58 10.96 16.19
CA PRO A 49 -5.92 11.98 17.17
C PRO A 49 -4.75 12.91 17.49
N GLY A 50 -5.00 14.21 17.56
CA GLY A 50 -3.99 15.24 17.83
C GLY A 50 -3.31 15.82 16.58
N ASP A 51 -3.48 15.20 15.41
CA ASP A 51 -2.94 15.73 14.15
C ASP A 51 -3.54 17.09 13.79
N SER A 52 -2.74 17.92 13.13
CA SER A 52 -3.14 19.23 12.62
C SER A 52 -3.33 19.17 11.11
N LEU A 53 -4.53 19.50 10.66
CA LEU A 53 -4.96 19.44 9.27
C LEU A 53 -5.35 20.82 8.77
N GLN A 54 -5.11 21.09 7.50
CA GLN A 54 -5.71 22.19 6.77
C GLN A 54 -6.69 21.62 5.77
N ILE A 55 -7.97 21.98 5.89
CA ILE A 55 -8.94 21.71 4.83
C ILE A 55 -9.05 22.97 3.96
N PHE A 56 -8.92 22.75 2.66
CA PHE A 56 -9.00 23.78 1.65
C PHE A 56 -10.12 23.42 0.68
N VAL A 57 -11.07 24.34 0.51
CA VAL A 57 -12.22 24.18 -0.37
C VAL A 57 -12.05 25.15 -1.53
N TRP A 58 -11.97 24.63 -2.75
CA TRP A 58 -11.78 25.45 -3.94
C TRP A 58 -12.93 26.44 -4.12
N ASP A 59 -12.60 27.69 -4.47
CA ASP A 59 -13.54 28.79 -4.70
C ASP A 59 -14.39 29.19 -3.48
N HIS A 60 -14.12 28.62 -2.29
CA HIS A 60 -14.87 28.84 -1.05
C HIS A 60 -13.89 28.94 0.13
N GLN A 61 -13.11 30.04 0.15
CA GLN A 61 -12.08 30.25 1.18
C GLN A 61 -12.68 30.43 2.59
N ASP A 62 -13.92 30.89 2.67
CA ASP A 62 -14.72 30.98 3.90
C ASP A 62 -15.00 29.61 4.54
N LEU A 63 -15.00 28.54 3.75
CA LEU A 63 -15.12 27.15 4.23
C LEU A 63 -13.76 26.50 4.51
N SER A 64 -12.66 27.13 4.11
CA SER A 64 -11.30 26.62 4.31
C SER A 64 -10.80 26.96 5.71
N THR A 65 -10.39 25.96 6.47
CA THR A 65 -9.96 26.14 7.87
C THR A 65 -8.89 25.15 8.29
N GLY A 66 -8.05 25.57 9.24
CA GLY A 66 -7.13 24.70 9.96
C GLY A 66 -7.81 24.11 11.18
N VAL A 67 -7.70 22.80 11.38
CA VAL A 67 -8.36 22.06 12.47
C VAL A 67 -7.41 21.04 13.08
N GLN A 68 -7.62 20.75 14.36
CA GLN A 68 -6.95 19.66 15.04
C GLN A 68 -7.90 18.48 15.19
N VAL A 69 -7.39 17.26 14.98
CA VAL A 69 -8.15 16.03 15.22
C VAL A 69 -8.35 15.86 16.72
N ARG A 70 -9.61 15.79 17.13
CA ARG A 70 -10.01 15.64 18.54
C ARG A 70 -9.58 14.28 19.10
N PRO A 71 -9.55 14.10 20.44
CA PRO A 71 -9.24 12.81 21.06
C PRO A 71 -10.17 11.65 20.69
N ASP A 72 -11.41 11.94 20.27
CA ASP A 72 -12.35 10.95 19.75
C ASP A 72 -12.15 10.63 18.26
N GLY A 73 -11.14 11.23 17.62
CA GLY A 73 -10.78 11.00 16.22
C GLY A 73 -11.61 11.81 15.22
N LYS A 74 -12.42 12.76 15.68
CA LYS A 74 -13.27 13.59 14.81
C LYS A 74 -12.66 14.96 14.52
N ILE A 75 -13.13 15.60 13.46
CA ILE A 75 -12.91 17.02 13.17
C ILE A 75 -14.24 17.73 12.94
N SER A 76 -14.21 19.06 13.10
CA SER A 76 -15.32 19.96 12.81
C SER A 76 -14.84 21.13 11.96
N THR A 77 -15.49 21.34 10.82
CA THR A 77 -15.22 22.45 9.89
C THR A 77 -16.53 23.20 9.60
N PRO A 78 -16.49 24.38 8.96
CA PRO A 78 -17.71 25.06 8.54
C PRO A 78 -18.63 24.11 7.75
N LEU A 79 -19.91 24.05 8.15
CA LEU A 79 -20.96 23.22 7.55
C LEU A 79 -20.75 21.69 7.68
N VAL A 80 -19.71 21.25 8.39
CA VAL A 80 -19.41 19.83 8.65
C VAL A 80 -19.07 19.66 10.13
N GLU A 81 -20.03 19.20 10.93
CA GLU A 81 -19.90 19.16 12.38
C GLU A 81 -18.99 18.05 12.89
N ASP A 82 -19.47 16.81 12.92
CA ASP A 82 -18.79 15.69 13.58
C ASP A 82 -18.40 14.65 12.52
N LEU A 83 -17.24 14.85 11.89
CA LEU A 83 -16.73 13.94 10.85
C LEU A 83 -15.57 13.10 11.37
N GLN A 84 -15.66 11.78 11.20
CA GLN A 84 -14.59 10.84 11.58
C GLN A 84 -13.37 11.01 10.66
N ALA A 85 -12.27 11.51 11.22
CA ALA A 85 -11.01 11.68 10.52
C ALA A 85 -10.00 10.58 10.85
N ALA A 86 -9.97 10.11 12.10
CA ALA A 86 -9.00 9.11 12.53
C ALA A 86 -9.21 7.78 11.78
N GLY A 87 -8.11 7.16 11.36
CA GLY A 87 -8.12 5.94 10.53
C GLY A 87 -8.45 6.19 9.06
N ARG A 88 -8.58 7.46 8.63
CA ARG A 88 -8.73 7.81 7.22
C ARG A 88 -7.45 8.41 6.66
N THR A 89 -7.19 8.19 5.39
CA THR A 89 -6.16 8.96 4.68
C THR A 89 -6.67 10.37 4.39
N PRO A 90 -5.77 11.36 4.19
CA PRO A 90 -6.18 12.72 3.80
C PRO A 90 -7.07 12.75 2.56
N THR A 91 -6.80 11.87 1.59
CA THR A 91 -7.61 11.76 0.37
C THR A 91 -9.01 11.22 0.66
N GLN A 92 -9.14 10.20 1.51
CA GLN A 92 -10.44 9.65 1.90
C GLN A 92 -11.27 10.71 2.65
N LEU A 93 -10.65 11.37 3.64
CA LEU A 93 -11.30 12.44 4.39
C LEU A 93 -11.78 13.57 3.47
N ALA A 94 -11.00 13.96 2.46
CA ALA A 94 -11.42 14.95 1.48
C ALA A 94 -12.71 14.54 0.75
N ARG A 95 -12.83 13.27 0.34
CA ARG A 95 -14.04 12.75 -0.32
C ARG A 95 -15.24 12.71 0.62
N ASP A 96 -15.03 12.42 1.89
CA ASP A 96 -16.09 12.45 2.88
C ASP A 96 -16.61 13.88 3.12
N ILE A 97 -15.71 14.87 3.24
CA ILE A 97 -16.06 16.29 3.36
C ILE A 97 -16.80 16.77 2.11
N GLU A 98 -16.34 16.42 0.92
CA GLU A 98 -17.07 16.71 -0.34
C GLU A 98 -18.48 16.11 -0.34
N GLY A 99 -18.66 14.92 0.24
CA GLY A 99 -19.95 14.26 0.39
C GLY A 99 -20.94 15.09 1.20
N VAL A 100 -20.50 15.63 2.34
CA VAL A 100 -21.33 16.45 3.22
C VAL A 100 -21.56 17.84 2.61
N LEU A 101 -20.52 18.48 2.08
CA LEU A 101 -20.62 19.83 1.52
C LEU A 101 -21.51 19.92 0.27
N LYS A 102 -21.80 18.81 -0.41
CA LYS A 102 -22.71 18.79 -1.58
C LYS A 102 -24.13 19.27 -1.28
N GLU A 103 -24.56 19.25 -0.02
CA GLU A 103 -25.86 19.81 0.38
C GLU A 103 -25.88 21.35 0.30
N TYR A 104 -24.72 21.99 0.42
CA TYR A 104 -24.57 23.44 0.55
C TYR A 104 -23.85 24.08 -0.65
N VAL A 105 -22.92 23.35 -1.27
CA VAL A 105 -22.05 23.81 -2.34
C VAL A 105 -22.22 22.93 -3.56
N ARG A 106 -22.34 23.54 -4.74
CA ARG A 106 -22.40 22.80 -6.00
C ARG A 106 -21.00 22.34 -6.39
N THR A 107 -20.81 21.04 -6.54
CA THR A 107 -19.53 20.42 -6.95
C THR A 107 -18.33 20.88 -6.11
N PRO A 108 -18.33 20.66 -4.79
CA PRO A 108 -17.20 21.04 -3.94
C PRO A 108 -15.96 20.23 -4.32
N VAL A 109 -14.81 20.90 -4.35
CA VAL A 109 -13.50 20.27 -4.50
C VAL A 109 -12.70 20.56 -3.24
N VAL A 110 -12.37 19.51 -2.49
CA VAL A 110 -11.70 19.64 -1.20
C VAL A 110 -10.31 19.02 -1.27
N THR A 111 -9.35 19.72 -0.67
CA THR A 111 -7.99 19.22 -0.44
C THR A 111 -7.73 19.23 1.06
N VAL A 112 -7.29 18.10 1.59
CA VAL A 112 -6.84 17.97 2.99
C VAL A 112 -5.32 17.91 3.00
N ILE A 113 -4.69 18.80 3.76
CA ILE A 113 -3.24 18.94 3.86
C ILE A 113 -2.84 18.68 5.31
N MET A 114 -1.89 17.77 5.52
CA MET A 114 -1.27 17.55 6.83
C MET A 114 -0.35 18.72 7.17
N GLN A 115 -0.63 19.45 8.25
CA GLN A 115 0.23 20.53 8.75
C GLN A 115 1.17 20.04 9.86
N GLY A 116 0.69 19.13 10.70
CA GLY A 116 1.47 18.54 11.78
C GLY A 116 0.93 17.17 12.14
N PHE A 117 1.82 16.26 12.49
CA PHE A 117 1.46 14.93 12.96
C PHE A 117 2.04 14.73 14.35
N VAL A 118 1.27 14.14 15.26
CA VAL A 118 1.77 13.82 16.61
C VAL A 118 2.47 12.46 16.61
N GLY A 119 2.11 11.59 15.65
CA GLY A 119 2.63 10.25 15.47
C GLY A 119 2.16 9.32 16.59
N GLU A 120 1.51 8.21 16.24
CA GLU A 120 1.38 7.11 17.20
C GLU A 120 2.78 6.61 17.55
N GLY A 121 3.05 6.34 18.83
CA GLY A 121 4.39 6.04 19.34
C GLY A 121 5.14 4.89 18.64
N ALA A 122 4.45 4.09 17.82
CA ALA A 122 5.03 3.05 16.98
C ALA A 122 5.86 3.59 15.79
N GLN A 123 5.63 4.83 15.34
CA GLN A 123 6.38 5.46 14.23
C GLN A 123 7.48 6.41 14.71
N GLN A 124 7.66 6.57 16.03
CA GLN A 124 8.68 7.46 16.58
C GLN A 124 10.01 6.73 16.75
N ILE A 125 11.04 7.15 16.01
CA ILE A 125 12.42 6.70 16.23
C ILE A 125 13.03 7.53 17.37
N ARG A 126 13.28 6.89 18.52
CA ARG A 126 13.98 7.52 19.66
C ARG A 126 15.48 7.23 19.58
N VAL A 127 16.30 8.26 19.38
CA VAL A 127 17.76 8.15 19.44
C VAL A 127 18.21 8.30 20.90
N VAL A 128 18.79 7.25 21.47
CA VAL A 128 19.47 7.28 22.77
C VAL A 128 20.98 7.22 22.54
N GLY A 129 21.72 8.13 23.17
CA GLY A 129 23.18 8.22 23.13
C GLY A 129 23.82 7.77 24.43
#